data_AF-A0A0Q6MIJ6-F1
#
_entry.id   AF-A0A0Q6MIJ6-F1
#
_cell.length_a   1.000
_cell.length_b   1.000
_cell.length_c   1.000
_cell.angle_alpha   90.00
_cell.angle_beta   90.00
_cell.angle_gamma   90.00
#
_symmetry.space_group_name_H-M   'P 1'
#
loop_
_entity.id
_entity.type
_entity.pdbx_description
1 polymer ?
#
loop_
_entity_poly.entity_id
_entity_poly.type
_entity_poly.pdbx_seq_one_letter_code
_entity_poly.pdbx_strand_id
1 'polypeptide(L)'
;MSDNAELDGLIVENLLDLDAAAKRIEAIGENIWESIIEHLDDWAKKQGWKGAFEKDDLWTAPQEWFLEGQPEAWFYPDKGPDDTGEGIGQEPYFWLSRYLGVAGGQLCLWFGQDSAGMRKWKPLAKDHARILAEADFHLSDSGNFYTVCSLDSKAVAAALADGRLEEAMTPLLEALERADKAKTLFSTLLAKARKA
;
A
#
# COMPACT_ATOMS: atom_id res chain seq x y z
N MET A 1 11.14 -31.83 -19.25
CA MET A 1 12.46 -31.68 -18.60
C MET A 1 13.46 -30.93 -19.49
N SER A 2 13.18 -30.68 -20.78
CA SER A 2 14.03 -29.89 -21.69
C SER A 2 13.90 -28.38 -21.49
N ASP A 3 12.68 -27.89 -21.24
CA ASP A 3 12.36 -26.47 -21.39
C ASP A 3 13.04 -25.56 -20.36
N ASN A 4 13.30 -26.09 -19.16
CA ASN A 4 14.01 -25.31 -18.13
C ASN A 4 15.51 -25.23 -18.43
N ALA A 5 16.13 -26.24 -19.04
CA ALA A 5 17.58 -26.23 -19.28
C ALA A 5 17.99 -25.22 -20.38
N GLU A 6 17.16 -25.07 -21.42
CA GLU A 6 17.37 -24.06 -22.45
C GLU A 6 17.16 -22.65 -21.89
N LEU A 7 16.10 -22.45 -21.11
CA LEU A 7 15.85 -21.17 -20.43
C LEU A 7 16.98 -20.82 -19.44
N ASP A 8 17.41 -21.77 -18.62
CA ASP A 8 18.52 -21.58 -17.67
C ASP A 8 19.81 -21.17 -18.41
N GLY A 9 20.08 -21.79 -19.57
CA GLY A 9 21.18 -21.39 -20.45
C GLY A 9 21.07 -19.95 -20.94
N LEU A 10 19.90 -19.55 -21.45
CA LEU A 10 19.65 -18.18 -21.89
C LEU A 10 19.77 -17.16 -20.75
N ILE A 11 19.32 -17.49 -19.53
CA ILE A 11 19.48 -16.63 -18.36
C ILE A 11 20.97 -16.42 -18.07
N VAL A 12 21.78 -17.48 -18.08
CA VAL A 12 23.22 -17.39 -17.83
C VAL A 12 23.92 -16.57 -18.92
N GLU A 13 23.56 -16.76 -20.19
CA GLU A 13 24.13 -16.01 -21.31
C GLU A 13 23.79 -14.52 -21.27
N ASN A 14 22.63 -14.15 -20.71
CA ASN A 14 22.14 -12.76 -20.66
C ASN A 14 22.24 -12.13 -19.26
N LEU A 15 23.00 -12.73 -18.33
CA LEU A 15 23.02 -12.31 -16.93
C LEU A 15 23.42 -10.83 -16.74
N LEU A 16 24.29 -10.31 -17.61
CA LEU A 16 24.71 -8.90 -17.56
C LEU A 16 23.54 -7.94 -17.83
N ASP A 17 22.71 -8.24 -18.82
CA ASP A 17 21.55 -7.41 -19.17
C ASP A 17 20.45 -7.55 -18.11
N LEU A 18 20.29 -8.75 -17.54
CA LEU A 18 19.35 -9.00 -16.44
C LEU A 18 19.73 -8.22 -15.17
N ASP A 19 21.02 -8.19 -14.81
CA ASP A 19 21.52 -7.41 -13.67
C ASP A 19 21.35 -5.89 -13.90
N ALA A 20 21.62 -5.42 -15.11
CA ALA A 20 21.39 -4.02 -15.48
C ALA A 20 19.90 -3.64 -15.42
N ALA A 21 19.02 -4.53 -15.91
CA ALA A 21 17.58 -4.34 -15.85
C ALA A 21 17.09 -4.33 -14.39
N ALA A 22 17.55 -5.25 -13.55
CA ALA A 22 17.20 -5.30 -12.13
C ALA A 22 17.56 -3.99 -11.41
N LYS A 23 18.79 -3.48 -11.61
CA LYS A 23 19.21 -2.18 -11.07
C LYS A 23 18.33 -1.02 -11.54
N ARG A 24 17.93 -1.04 -12.81
CA ARG A 24 17.05 0.00 -13.35
C ARG A 24 15.64 -0.09 -12.79
N ILE A 25 15.14 -1.30 -12.56
CA ILE A 25 13.85 -1.56 -11.91
C ILE A 25 13.84 -1.00 -10.49
N GLU A 26 14.90 -1.26 -9.71
CA GLU A 26 15.05 -0.70 -8.35
C GLU A 26 15.04 0.83 -8.37
N ALA A 27 15.84 1.46 -9.25
CA ALA A 27 15.89 2.92 -9.36
C ALA A 27 14.53 3.53 -9.76
N ILE A 28 13.77 2.86 -10.64
CA ILE A 28 12.40 3.30 -10.97
C ILE A 28 11.48 3.16 -9.76
N GLY A 29 11.59 2.04 -9.03
CA GLY A 29 10.84 1.80 -7.80
C GLY A 29 11.08 2.88 -6.74
N GLU A 30 12.34 3.25 -6.51
CA GLU A 30 12.71 4.32 -5.57
C GLU A 30 12.09 5.66 -5.96
N ASN A 31 12.21 6.05 -7.23
CA ASN A 31 11.60 7.29 -7.73
C ASN A 31 10.08 7.32 -7.55
N ILE A 32 9.41 6.19 -7.79
CA ILE A 32 7.95 6.08 -7.59
C ILE A 32 7.61 6.17 -6.11
N TRP A 33 8.39 5.53 -5.24
CA TRP A 33 8.15 5.56 -3.79
C TRP A 33 8.34 6.96 -3.21
N GLU A 34 9.37 7.69 -3.64
CA GLU A 34 9.56 9.11 -3.28
C GLU A 34 8.35 9.95 -3.71
N SER A 35 7.86 9.74 -4.94
CA SER A 35 6.64 10.42 -5.41
C SER A 35 5.41 10.06 -4.56
N ILE A 36 5.27 8.81 -4.11
CA ILE A 36 4.18 8.39 -3.22
C ILE A 36 4.26 9.13 -1.88
N ILE A 37 5.47 9.22 -1.29
CA ILE A 37 5.70 9.95 -0.02
C ILE A 37 5.28 11.41 -0.15
N GLU A 38 5.76 12.10 -1.19
CA GLU A 38 5.46 13.50 -1.44
C GLU A 38 3.95 13.76 -1.59
N HIS A 39 3.26 12.92 -2.36
CA HIS A 39 1.83 13.09 -2.60
C HIS A 39 0.98 12.77 -1.37
N LEU A 40 1.41 11.80 -0.56
CA LEU A 40 0.75 11.44 0.69
C LEU A 40 0.91 12.56 1.73
N ASP A 41 2.11 13.15 1.85
CA ASP A 41 2.39 14.32 2.70
C ASP A 41 1.55 15.54 2.27
N ASP A 42 1.60 15.90 0.99
CA ASP A 42 0.84 17.02 0.45
C ASP A 42 -0.68 16.85 0.64
N TRP A 43 -1.19 15.64 0.41
CA TRP A 43 -2.60 15.34 0.64
C TRP A 43 -2.95 15.44 2.13
N ALA A 44 -2.14 14.83 3.01
CA ALA A 44 -2.37 14.84 4.45
C ALA A 44 -2.41 16.27 5.01
N LYS A 45 -1.46 17.13 4.60
CA LYS A 45 -1.43 18.55 4.95
C LYS A 45 -2.69 19.28 4.51
N LYS A 46 -3.18 19.04 3.29
CA LYS A 46 -4.41 19.67 2.76
C LYS A 46 -5.65 19.26 3.55
N GLN A 47 -5.71 18.00 4.00
CA GLN A 47 -6.85 17.49 4.77
C GLN A 47 -6.74 17.76 6.27
N GLY A 48 -5.62 18.32 6.75
CA GLY A 48 -5.37 18.53 8.18
C GLY A 48 -5.09 17.23 8.94
N TRP A 49 -4.63 16.20 8.24
CA TRP A 49 -4.17 14.95 8.83
C TRP A 49 -2.70 15.08 9.25
N LYS A 50 -2.28 14.21 10.16
CA LYS A 50 -0.90 14.11 10.65
C LYS A 50 -0.29 12.79 10.20
N GLY A 51 1.04 12.74 10.09
CA GLY A 51 1.72 11.53 9.65
C GLY A 51 3.22 11.55 9.87
N ALA A 52 3.86 10.44 9.52
CA ALA A 52 5.27 10.36 9.21
C ALA A 52 5.41 10.12 7.69
N PHE A 53 6.38 10.78 7.08
CA PHE A 53 6.57 10.81 5.63
C PHE A 53 8.03 10.52 5.29
N GLU A 54 8.57 9.47 5.92
CA GLU A 54 9.93 9.00 5.74
C GLU A 54 9.91 7.69 4.95
N LYS A 55 11.01 7.36 4.25
CA LYS A 55 11.10 6.17 3.38
C LYS A 55 10.71 4.87 4.10
N ASP A 56 11.13 4.75 5.37
CA ASP A 56 10.94 3.57 6.21
C ASP A 56 9.80 3.72 7.22
N ASP A 57 9.15 4.90 7.27
CA ASP A 57 8.04 5.19 8.18
C ASP A 57 7.04 6.14 7.49
N LEU A 58 6.12 5.54 6.72
CA LEU A 58 5.13 6.26 5.93
C LEU A 58 3.71 5.91 6.42
N TRP A 59 3.05 6.86 7.07
CA TRP A 59 1.66 6.72 7.51
C TRP A 59 0.99 8.09 7.70
N THR A 60 -0.34 8.10 7.70
CA THR A 60 -1.15 9.29 7.97
C THR A 60 -2.41 8.95 8.74
N ALA A 61 -2.88 9.86 9.59
CA ALA A 61 -4.04 9.69 10.44
C ALA A 61 -4.81 11.02 10.64
N PRO A 62 -6.14 10.97 10.72
CA PRO A 62 -6.96 12.09 11.18
C PRO A 62 -6.52 12.61 12.55
N GLN A 63 -6.58 13.92 12.74
CA GLN A 63 -6.20 14.58 14.00
C GLN A 63 -6.99 14.06 15.20
N GLU A 64 -8.25 13.68 15.00
CA GLU A 64 -9.15 13.15 16.04
C GLU A 64 -8.77 11.75 16.56
N TRP A 65 -7.87 11.03 15.89
CA TRP A 65 -7.38 9.72 16.34
C TRP A 65 -6.16 9.83 17.24
N PHE A 66 -5.66 11.03 17.52
CA PHE A 66 -4.50 11.22 18.40
C PHE A 66 -4.92 11.26 19.87
N LEU A 67 -4.27 10.43 20.69
CA LEU A 67 -4.36 10.41 22.14
C LEU A 67 -2.95 10.60 22.72
N GLU A 68 -2.77 11.60 23.58
CA GLU A 68 -1.48 11.91 24.22
C GLU A 68 -0.30 12.07 23.24
N GLY A 69 -0.59 12.53 22.03
CA GLY A 69 0.41 12.77 20.98
C GLY A 69 0.72 11.57 20.09
N GLN A 70 0.07 10.42 20.28
CA GLN A 70 0.22 9.22 19.43
C GLN A 70 -1.10 8.88 18.74
N PRO A 71 -1.09 8.41 17.48
CA PRO A 71 -2.30 7.96 16.81
C PRO A 71 -2.77 6.61 17.39
N GLU A 72 -4.07 6.48 17.72
CA GLU A 72 -4.65 5.17 18.08
C GLU A 72 -4.88 4.27 16.84
N ALA A 73 -4.87 4.89 15.65
CA ALA A 73 -5.04 4.27 14.35
C ALA A 73 -4.45 5.15 13.25
N TRP A 74 -4.10 4.54 12.12
CA TRP A 74 -3.47 5.22 10.99
C TRP A 74 -3.73 4.47 9.69
N PHE A 75 -3.49 5.15 8.57
CA PHE A 75 -3.41 4.55 7.25
C PHE A 75 -1.98 4.54 6.74
N TYR A 76 -1.57 3.46 6.10
CA TYR A 76 -0.22 3.31 5.56
C TYR A 76 -0.20 2.47 4.28
N PRO A 77 0.59 2.85 3.26
CA PRO A 77 0.78 2.03 2.08
C PRO A 77 1.70 0.83 2.37
N ASP A 78 1.28 -0.38 1.98
CA ASP A 78 2.11 -1.59 2.01
C ASP A 78 1.62 -2.60 0.96
N LYS A 79 2.35 -3.68 0.76
CA LYS A 79 2.00 -4.82 -0.09
C LYS A 79 0.64 -5.46 0.27
N GLY A 80 0.10 -6.24 -0.65
CA GLY A 80 -1.20 -6.92 -0.49
C GLY A 80 -1.27 -7.95 0.65
N PRO A 81 -2.48 -8.43 1.00
CA PRO A 81 -2.74 -9.30 2.17
C PRO A 81 -2.03 -10.67 2.17
N ASP A 82 -1.65 -11.16 1.00
CA ASP A 82 -1.03 -12.48 0.81
C ASP A 82 0.45 -12.39 0.41
N ASP A 83 1.02 -11.19 0.49
CA ASP A 83 2.38 -10.89 0.08
C ASP A 83 3.26 -10.70 1.32
N THR A 84 4.20 -11.60 1.55
CA THR A 84 5.14 -11.50 2.67
C THR A 84 6.27 -10.50 2.40
N GLY A 85 6.48 -10.14 1.14
CA GLY A 85 7.57 -9.27 0.70
C GLY A 85 8.90 -10.01 0.51
N GLU A 86 8.92 -11.34 0.66
CA GLU A 86 10.13 -12.14 0.51
C GLU A 86 10.48 -12.40 -0.97
N GLY A 87 9.49 -12.30 -1.87
CA GLY A 87 9.71 -12.49 -3.31
C GLY A 87 10.00 -13.95 -3.67
N ILE A 88 9.50 -14.89 -2.87
CA ILE A 88 9.65 -16.34 -3.06
C ILE A 88 8.33 -16.94 -3.57
N GLY A 89 8.42 -17.99 -4.38
CA GLY A 89 7.25 -18.73 -4.84
C GLY A 89 6.44 -17.94 -5.87
N GLN A 90 5.21 -17.57 -5.53
CA GLN A 90 4.32 -16.80 -6.41
C GLN A 90 4.36 -15.30 -6.13
N GLU A 91 5.13 -14.85 -5.13
CA GLU A 91 5.23 -13.44 -4.80
C GLU A 91 6.06 -12.67 -5.83
N PRO A 92 5.74 -11.39 -6.06
CA PRO A 92 6.58 -10.55 -6.89
C PRO A 92 7.95 -10.35 -6.26
N TYR A 93 9.00 -10.52 -7.06
CA TYR A 93 10.37 -10.25 -6.62
C TYR A 93 10.59 -8.75 -6.41
N PHE A 94 10.22 -7.92 -7.39
CA PHE A 94 10.45 -6.47 -7.35
C PHE A 94 9.30 -5.72 -6.66
N TRP A 95 9.63 -4.71 -5.84
CA TRP A 95 8.65 -3.77 -5.30
C TRP A 95 7.88 -3.01 -6.38
N LEU A 96 8.53 -2.73 -7.52
CA LEU A 96 7.88 -2.10 -8.67
C LEU A 96 6.62 -2.85 -9.12
N SER A 97 6.63 -4.20 -9.07
CA SER A 97 5.45 -4.99 -9.42
C SER A 97 4.26 -4.71 -8.50
N ARG A 98 4.51 -4.45 -7.21
CA ARG A 98 3.49 -4.09 -6.23
C ARG A 98 2.95 -2.70 -6.51
N TYR A 99 3.83 -1.72 -6.73
CA TYR A 99 3.43 -0.35 -7.05
C TYR A 99 2.54 -0.29 -8.30
N LEU A 100 2.79 -1.14 -9.30
CA LEU A 100 2.07 -1.13 -10.57
C LEU A 100 0.87 -2.10 -10.63
N GLY A 101 0.65 -2.91 -9.60
CA GLY A 101 -0.44 -3.89 -9.62
C GLY A 101 -0.25 -5.02 -10.64
N VAL A 102 1.00 -5.40 -10.96
CA VAL A 102 1.33 -6.37 -12.01
C VAL A 102 2.09 -7.58 -11.46
N ALA A 103 2.14 -8.67 -12.24
CA ALA A 103 2.85 -9.89 -11.87
C ALA A 103 2.47 -10.45 -10.48
N GLY A 104 1.18 -10.31 -10.12
CA GLY A 104 0.66 -10.73 -8.81
C GLY A 104 0.90 -9.73 -7.68
N GLY A 105 1.57 -8.61 -7.94
CA GLY A 105 1.83 -7.57 -6.95
C GLY A 105 0.65 -6.64 -6.77
N GLN A 106 0.53 -6.09 -5.57
CA GLN A 106 -0.48 -5.10 -5.22
C GLN A 106 0.05 -4.15 -4.17
N LEU A 107 -0.20 -2.86 -4.34
CA LEU A 107 -0.05 -1.83 -3.33
C LEU A 107 -1.43 -1.53 -2.73
N CYS A 108 -1.48 -1.50 -1.41
CA CYS A 108 -2.69 -1.30 -0.63
C CYS A 108 -2.49 -0.16 0.35
N LEU A 109 -3.53 0.65 0.55
CA LEU A 109 -3.64 1.54 1.69
C LEU A 109 -4.29 0.76 2.84
N TRP A 110 -3.48 0.35 3.80
CA TRP A 110 -3.88 -0.40 4.97
C TRP A 110 -4.37 0.50 6.09
N PHE A 111 -5.28 -0.03 6.91
CA PHE A 111 -5.70 0.55 8.18
C PHE A 111 -5.02 -0.20 9.33
N GLY A 112 -4.14 0.49 10.05
CA GLY A 112 -3.50 0.04 11.29
C GLY A 112 -4.20 0.62 12.51
N GLN A 113 -4.15 -0.10 13.64
CA GLN A 113 -4.71 0.38 14.90
C GLN A 113 -4.05 -0.28 16.11
N ASP A 114 -3.99 0.48 17.20
CA ASP A 114 -3.56 0.04 18.53
C ASP A 114 -4.68 0.17 19.59
N SER A 115 -5.91 0.50 19.17
CA SER A 115 -7.07 0.67 20.05
C SER A 115 -7.49 -0.61 20.78
N ALA A 116 -7.24 -1.79 20.20
CA ALA A 116 -7.49 -3.08 20.81
C ALA A 116 -6.55 -4.18 20.29
N GLY A 117 -6.17 -5.12 21.15
CA GLY A 117 -5.43 -6.31 20.74
C GLY A 117 -6.23 -7.22 19.79
N MET A 118 -5.53 -7.95 18.91
CA MET A 118 -6.10 -8.73 17.80
C MET A 118 -7.25 -9.67 18.18
N ARG A 119 -7.21 -10.27 19.38
CA ARG A 119 -8.27 -11.16 19.88
C ARG A 119 -9.63 -10.46 20.00
N LYS A 120 -9.63 -9.19 20.40
CA LYS A 120 -10.83 -8.35 20.52
C LYS A 120 -11.16 -7.64 19.21
N TRP A 121 -10.12 -7.22 18.47
CA TRP A 121 -10.28 -6.52 17.21
C TRP A 121 -10.92 -7.37 16.12
N LYS A 122 -10.44 -8.60 15.90
CA LYS A 122 -10.86 -9.44 14.75
C LYS A 122 -12.37 -9.71 14.69
N PRO A 123 -13.07 -10.04 15.79
CA PRO A 123 -14.53 -10.14 15.78
C PRO A 123 -15.21 -8.82 15.41
N LEU A 124 -14.78 -7.70 15.98
CA LEU A 124 -15.34 -6.38 15.68
C LEU A 124 -15.13 -5.99 14.22
N ALA A 125 -13.93 -6.22 13.68
CA ALA A 125 -13.63 -5.99 12.28
C ALA A 125 -14.54 -6.82 11.37
N LYS A 126 -14.74 -8.12 11.67
CA LYS A 126 -15.68 -8.98 10.92
C LYS A 126 -17.11 -8.44 10.94
N ASP A 127 -17.60 -8.01 12.10
CA ASP A 127 -18.96 -7.47 12.23
C ASP A 127 -19.16 -6.16 11.46
N HIS A 128 -18.09 -5.38 11.23
CA HIS A 128 -18.13 -4.12 10.49
C HIS A 128 -17.70 -4.26 9.03
N ALA A 129 -17.23 -5.44 8.62
CA ALA A 129 -16.65 -5.66 7.29
C ALA A 129 -17.63 -5.31 6.17
N ARG A 130 -18.91 -5.66 6.34
CA ARG A 130 -19.93 -5.34 5.34
C ARG A 130 -20.10 -3.83 5.14
N ILE A 131 -20.08 -3.06 6.23
CA ILE A 131 -20.26 -1.60 6.17
C ILE A 131 -19.04 -0.95 5.51
N LEU A 132 -17.83 -1.40 5.87
CA LEU A 132 -16.59 -0.89 5.26
C LEU A 132 -16.41 -1.33 3.81
N ALA A 133 -16.96 -2.49 3.42
CA ALA A 133 -16.99 -2.92 2.02
C ALA A 133 -17.84 -1.99 1.14
N GLU A 134 -18.90 -1.36 1.67
CA GLU A 134 -19.67 -0.33 0.94
C GLU A 134 -18.82 0.94 0.67
N ALA A 135 -17.74 1.14 1.43
CA ALA A 135 -16.75 2.19 1.22
C ALA A 135 -15.48 1.69 0.49
N ASP A 136 -15.55 0.51 -0.14
CA ASP A 136 -14.46 -0.11 -0.91
C ASP A 136 -13.21 -0.47 -0.07
N PHE A 137 -13.45 -0.86 1.18
CA PHE A 137 -12.44 -1.49 2.04
C PHE A 137 -12.67 -2.99 2.15
N HIS A 138 -11.60 -3.76 2.01
CA HIS A 138 -11.58 -5.20 2.15
C HIS A 138 -11.03 -5.57 3.54
N LEU A 139 -11.58 -6.64 4.12
CA LEU A 139 -11.04 -7.23 5.36
C LEU A 139 -10.07 -8.36 5.01
N SER A 140 -8.83 -8.28 5.46
CA SER A 140 -7.85 -9.36 5.36
C SER A 140 -8.15 -10.50 6.33
N ASP A 141 -7.56 -11.67 6.08
CA ASP A 141 -7.64 -12.81 7.01
C ASP A 141 -6.98 -12.52 8.37
N SER A 142 -6.01 -11.62 8.41
CA SER A 142 -5.41 -11.12 9.66
C SER A 142 -6.39 -10.25 10.45
N GLY A 143 -7.43 -9.71 9.82
CA GLY A 143 -8.45 -8.87 10.45
C GLY A 143 -8.21 -7.36 10.30
N ASN A 144 -7.36 -6.95 9.36
CA ASN A 144 -7.09 -5.55 9.05
C ASN A 144 -7.84 -5.12 7.79
N PHE A 145 -8.15 -3.84 7.69
CA PHE A 145 -8.79 -3.29 6.51
C PHE A 145 -7.77 -2.73 5.53
N TYR A 146 -8.05 -2.85 4.24
CA TYR A 146 -7.25 -2.22 3.20
C TYR A 146 -8.10 -1.83 2.01
N THR A 147 -7.62 -0.89 1.20
CA THR A 147 -8.15 -0.60 -0.14
C THR A 147 -7.00 -0.56 -1.14
N VAL A 148 -7.25 -0.92 -2.39
CA VAL A 148 -6.20 -1.00 -3.41
C VAL A 148 -5.81 0.40 -3.88
N CYS A 149 -4.51 0.64 -3.99
CA CYS A 149 -3.93 1.89 -4.49
C CYS A 149 -2.76 1.69 -5.45
N SER A 150 -2.60 0.49 -6.04
CA SER A 150 -1.67 0.25 -7.14
C SER A 150 -1.87 1.28 -8.27
N LEU A 151 -0.76 1.78 -8.78
CA LEU A 151 -0.70 2.75 -9.88
C LEU A 151 -0.95 2.06 -11.22
N ASP A 152 -1.56 2.78 -12.16
CA ASP A 152 -1.75 2.25 -13.52
C ASP A 152 -0.40 2.19 -14.26
N SER A 153 0.03 0.99 -14.65
CA SER A 153 1.32 0.77 -15.30
C SER A 153 1.52 1.59 -16.59
N LYS A 154 0.47 1.87 -17.36
CA LYS A 154 0.56 2.67 -18.58
C LYS A 154 0.69 4.15 -18.27
N ALA A 155 -0.06 4.64 -17.29
CA ALA A 155 0.05 6.00 -16.78
C ALA A 155 1.45 6.25 -16.21
N VAL A 156 1.99 5.33 -15.41
CA VAL A 156 3.36 5.44 -14.88
C VAL A 156 4.39 5.44 -16.00
N ALA A 157 4.27 4.55 -16.99
CA ALA A 157 5.19 4.51 -18.12
C ALA A 157 5.19 5.83 -18.92
N ALA A 158 4.00 6.41 -19.18
CA ALA A 158 3.87 7.70 -19.85
C ALA A 158 4.45 8.85 -19.00
N ALA A 159 4.12 8.87 -17.71
CA ALA A 159 4.59 9.85 -16.75
C ALA A 159 6.13 9.84 -16.59
N LEU A 160 6.75 8.65 -16.57
CA LEU A 160 8.20 8.51 -16.52
C LEU A 160 8.89 9.04 -17.78
N ALA A 161 8.27 8.86 -18.96
CA ALA A 161 8.82 9.36 -20.22
C ALA A 161 8.82 10.90 -20.27
N ASP A 162 7.81 11.53 -19.68
CA ASP A 162 7.64 12.99 -19.67
C ASP A 162 8.19 13.67 -18.41
N GLY A 163 8.67 12.91 -17.42
CA GLY A 163 9.13 13.43 -16.13
C GLY A 163 8.01 14.01 -15.25
N ARG A 164 6.79 13.47 -15.35
CA ARG A 164 5.56 13.95 -14.68
C ARG A 164 4.88 12.85 -13.86
N LEU A 165 5.61 12.22 -12.92
CA LEU A 165 5.12 11.11 -12.09
C LEU A 165 3.86 11.45 -11.30
N GLU A 166 3.65 12.72 -10.95
CA GLU A 166 2.46 13.24 -10.30
C GLU A 166 1.16 12.87 -11.02
N GLU A 167 1.18 12.78 -12.35
CA GLU A 167 -0.01 12.47 -13.16
C GLU A 167 -0.46 11.00 -12.97
N ALA A 168 0.45 10.13 -12.56
CA ALA A 168 0.16 8.72 -12.29
C ALA A 168 -0.33 8.45 -10.86
N MET A 169 -0.32 9.43 -9.96
CA MET A 169 -0.66 9.26 -8.53
C MET A 169 -2.17 9.18 -8.25
N THR A 170 -3.01 9.26 -9.27
CA THR A 170 -4.47 9.24 -9.12
C THR A 170 -4.98 8.06 -8.25
N PRO A 171 -4.54 6.80 -8.42
CA PRO A 171 -5.02 5.70 -7.59
C PRO A 171 -4.71 5.84 -6.10
N LEU A 172 -3.55 6.40 -5.75
CA LEU A 172 -3.19 6.71 -4.36
C LEU A 172 -4.12 7.78 -3.79
N LEU A 173 -4.32 8.87 -4.52
CA LEU A 173 -5.17 9.97 -4.10
C LEU A 173 -6.63 9.51 -3.94
N GLU A 174 -7.15 8.68 -4.84
CA GLU A 174 -8.48 8.10 -4.70
C GLU A 174 -8.62 7.20 -3.47
N ALA A 175 -7.61 6.39 -3.14
CA ALA A 175 -7.61 5.58 -1.93
C ALA A 175 -7.60 6.43 -0.66
N LEU A 176 -6.85 7.54 -0.64
CA LEU A 176 -6.85 8.50 0.46
C LEU A 176 -8.20 9.22 0.59
N GLU A 177 -8.83 9.61 -0.52
CA GLU A 177 -10.19 10.17 -0.53
C GLU A 177 -11.25 9.16 -0.04
N ARG A 178 -11.09 7.87 -0.35
CA ARG A 178 -11.92 6.80 0.23
C ARG A 178 -11.73 6.74 1.75
N ALA A 179 -10.48 6.80 2.23
CA ALA A 179 -10.16 6.81 3.65
C ALA A 179 -10.78 8.00 4.38
N ASP A 180 -10.72 9.22 3.81
CA ASP A 180 -11.34 10.40 4.42
C ASP A 180 -12.87 10.29 4.49
N LYS A 181 -13.52 9.81 3.43
CA LYS A 181 -14.97 9.56 3.43
C LYS A 181 -15.37 8.48 4.44
N ALA A 182 -14.53 7.46 4.64
CA ALA A 182 -14.76 6.36 5.56
C ALA A 182 -14.35 6.67 7.01
N LYS A 183 -13.69 7.81 7.30
CA LYS A 183 -13.10 8.09 8.62
C LYS A 183 -14.10 7.98 9.78
N THR A 184 -15.35 8.37 9.58
CA THR A 184 -16.40 8.28 10.61
C THR A 184 -16.79 6.82 10.90
N LEU A 185 -16.75 5.95 9.88
CA LEU A 185 -16.99 4.51 10.04
C LEU A 185 -15.87 3.86 10.85
N PHE A 186 -14.61 4.16 10.51
CA PHE A 186 -13.45 3.72 11.28
C PHE A 186 -13.47 4.27 12.70
N SER A 187 -13.80 5.55 12.90
CA SER A 187 -13.93 6.16 14.23
C SER A 187 -14.99 5.46 15.09
N THR A 188 -16.10 5.04 14.48
CA THR A 188 -17.15 4.27 15.16
C THR A 188 -16.64 2.89 15.58
N LEU A 189 -15.87 2.23 14.72
CA LEU A 189 -15.24 0.95 15.01
C LEU A 189 -14.20 1.07 16.14
N LEU A 190 -13.32 2.07 16.09
CA LEU A 190 -12.33 2.37 17.14
C LEU A 190 -13.01 2.65 18.49
N ALA A 191 -14.10 3.42 18.50
CA ALA A 191 -14.87 3.68 19.72
C ALA A 191 -15.49 2.42 20.33
N LYS A 192 -15.86 1.43 19.51
CA LYS A 192 -16.31 0.11 19.98
C LYS A 192 -15.15 -0.72 20.51
N ALA A 193 -14.01 -0.70 19.84
CA ALA A 193 -12.80 -1.40 20.24
C ALA A 193 -12.30 -0.94 21.63
N ARG A 194 -12.31 0.37 21.91
CA ARG A 194 -11.96 0.93 23.23
C ARG A 194 -12.83 0.45 24.40
N LYS A 195 -14.06 0.02 24.13
CA LYS A 195 -15.04 -0.41 25.14
C LYS A 195 -15.09 -1.92 25.34
N ALA A 196 -14.46 -2.69 24.45
CA ALA A 196 -14.44 -4.16 24.45
C ALA A 196 -13.29 -4.69 25.30
#